data_AF-A0A238U6A2-F1
#
_entry.id   AF-A0A238U6A2-F1
#
_cell.length_a   1.000
_cell.length_b   1.000
_cell.length_c   1.000
_cell.angle_alpha   90.00
_cell.angle_beta   90.00
_cell.angle_gamma   90.00
#
_symmetry.space_group_name_H-M   'P 1'
#
loop_
_entity.id
_entity.type
_entity.pdbx_description
1 polymer ?
#
loop_
_entity_poly.entity_id
_entity_poly.type
_entity_poly.pdbx_seq_one_letter_code
_entity_poly.pdbx_strand_id
1 'polypeptide(L)'
;MITDLQRKELEKIKPPKYREKVKDYLLQQGENFSLETIQKVYSGKRNNIKIAKAIVFVFEKFYSEKQTLDENIKSIIQKIDKKIP
;
A
#
# COMPACT_ATOMS: atom_id res chain seq x y z
N MET A 1 -11.92 -12.92 4.31
CA MET A 1 -11.52 -11.49 4.30
C MET A 1 -10.24 -11.34 5.10
N ILE A 2 -9.43 -10.29 4.84
CA ILE A 2 -8.14 -9.99 5.49
C ILE A 2 -8.14 -10.51 6.94
N THR A 3 -7.41 -11.59 7.14
CA THR A 3 -7.26 -12.26 8.43
C THR A 3 -6.26 -11.51 9.31
N ASP A 4 -6.20 -11.84 10.59
CA ASP A 4 -5.18 -11.27 11.48
C ASP A 4 -3.76 -11.54 11.00
N LEU A 5 -3.49 -12.73 10.46
CA LEU A 5 -2.21 -13.07 9.89
C LEU A 5 -1.90 -12.22 8.65
N GLN A 6 -2.84 -12.13 7.70
CA GLN A 6 -2.67 -11.30 6.50
C GLN A 6 -2.50 -9.82 6.85
N ARG A 7 -3.24 -9.32 7.84
CA ARG A 7 -3.11 -7.95 8.32
C ARG A 7 -1.73 -7.68 8.93
N LYS A 8 -1.20 -8.59 9.74
CA LYS A 8 0.17 -8.49 10.29
C LYS A 8 1.21 -8.37 9.18
N GLU A 9 1.07 -9.12 8.10
CA GLU A 9 1.96 -9.02 6.94
C GLU A 9 1.78 -7.69 6.20
N LEU A 10 0.54 -7.26 5.99
CA LEU A 10 0.24 -5.98 5.33
C LEU A 10 0.75 -4.76 6.14
N GLU A 11 0.71 -4.79 7.47
CA GLU A 11 1.22 -3.69 8.32
C GLU A 11 2.71 -3.40 8.07
N LYS A 12 3.52 -4.39 7.66
CA LYS A 12 4.95 -4.20 7.34
C LYS A 12 5.18 -3.29 6.12
N ILE A 13 4.20 -3.22 5.22
CA ILE A 13 4.29 -2.49 3.95
C ILE A 13 3.17 -1.44 3.81
N LYS A 14 2.52 -1.09 4.92
CA LYS A 14 1.34 -0.25 4.90
C LYS A 14 1.67 1.19 4.46
N PRO A 15 1.00 1.71 3.42
CA PRO A 15 1.20 3.10 3.02
C PRO A 15 0.65 4.08 4.06
N PRO A 16 1.24 5.28 4.17
CA PRO A 16 0.59 6.37 4.88
C PRO A 16 -0.73 6.71 4.20
N LYS A 17 -1.75 7.04 5.01
CA LYS A 17 -3.11 7.37 4.52
C LYS A 17 -3.68 6.29 3.59
N TYR A 18 -3.45 5.00 3.92
CA TYR A 18 -3.88 3.89 3.06
C TYR A 18 -5.39 3.89 2.79
N ARG A 19 -6.22 4.34 3.74
CA ARG A 19 -7.68 4.35 3.59
C ARG A 19 -8.11 5.30 2.48
N GLU A 20 -7.51 6.48 2.46
CA GLU A 20 -7.71 7.52 1.46
C GLU A 20 -7.27 7.00 0.09
N LYS A 21 -6.05 6.44 0.00
CA LYS A 21 -5.53 5.86 -1.25
C LYS A 21 -6.41 4.72 -1.80
N VAL A 22 -6.90 3.85 -0.93
CA VAL A 22 -7.83 2.76 -1.29
C VAL A 22 -9.17 3.32 -1.75
N LYS A 23 -9.68 4.36 -1.07
CA LYS A 23 -10.92 5.04 -1.48
C LYS A 23 -10.77 5.67 -2.86
N ASP A 24 -9.67 6.38 -3.11
CA ASP A 24 -9.41 7.02 -4.41
C ASP A 24 -9.31 5.98 -5.53
N TYR A 25 -8.62 4.87 -5.28
CA TYR A 25 -8.56 3.75 -6.22
C TYR A 25 -9.95 3.17 -6.51
N LEU A 26 -10.76 2.91 -5.47
CA LEU A 26 -12.12 2.40 -5.65
C LEU A 26 -13.01 3.38 -6.42
N LEU A 27 -12.90 4.68 -6.14
CA LEU A 27 -13.64 5.73 -6.85
C LEU A 27 -13.29 5.74 -8.35
N GLN A 28 -12.01 5.56 -8.70
CA GLN A 28 -11.57 5.42 -10.10
C GLN A 28 -12.15 4.18 -10.79
N GLN A 29 -12.52 3.15 -10.03
CA GLN A 29 -13.20 1.95 -10.52
C GLN A 29 -14.74 2.08 -10.49
N GLY A 30 -15.28 3.26 -10.20
CA GLY A 30 -16.73 3.49 -10.10
C GLY A 30 -17.37 3.04 -8.78
N GLU A 31 -16.57 2.69 -7.78
CA GLU A 31 -17.03 2.18 -6.49
C GLU A 31 -16.86 3.23 -5.39
N ASN A 32 -17.96 3.62 -4.73
CA ASN A 32 -17.93 4.61 -3.66
C ASN A 32 -18.11 3.95 -2.28
N PHE A 33 -17.03 3.87 -1.50
CA PHE A 33 -17.05 3.35 -0.14
C PHE A 33 -16.54 4.39 0.88
N SER A 34 -17.10 4.34 2.09
CA SER A 34 -16.62 5.18 3.20
C SER A 34 -15.28 4.67 3.74
N LEU A 35 -14.46 5.59 4.28
CA LEU A 35 -13.19 5.24 4.94
C LEU A 35 -13.40 4.28 6.11
N GLU A 36 -14.54 4.40 6.81
CA GLU A 36 -14.92 3.48 7.88
C GLU A 36 -15.18 2.07 7.36
N THR A 37 -15.85 1.93 6.22
CA THR A 37 -16.08 0.62 5.58
C THR A 37 -14.75 -0.01 5.18
N ILE A 38 -13.83 0.77 4.60
CA ILE A 38 -12.49 0.30 4.24
C ILE A 38 -11.72 -0.18 5.48
N GLN A 39 -11.76 0.58 6.58
CA GLN A 39 -11.14 0.20 7.84
C GLN A 39 -11.76 -1.07 8.44
N LYS A 40 -13.08 -1.24 8.37
CA LYS A 40 -13.78 -2.45 8.84
C LYS A 40 -13.40 -3.68 8.02
N VAL A 41 -13.20 -3.54 6.71
CA VAL A 41 -12.69 -4.63 5.87
C VAL A 41 -11.25 -4.96 6.24
N TYR A 42 -10.39 -3.95 6.38
CA TYR A 42 -8.98 -4.13 6.74
C TYR A 42 -8.81 -4.81 8.11
N SER A 43 -9.62 -4.43 9.09
CA SER A 43 -9.58 -4.97 10.45
C SER A 43 -10.29 -6.32 10.63
N GLY A 44 -10.77 -6.94 9.55
CA GLY A 44 -11.45 -8.23 9.64
C GLY A 44 -12.90 -8.16 10.17
N LYS A 45 -13.46 -6.95 10.37
CA LYS A 45 -14.80 -6.74 10.94
C LYS A 45 -15.96 -6.74 9.92
N ARG A 46 -15.70 -6.60 8.61
CA ARG A 46 -16.77 -6.61 7.56
C ARG A 46 -16.32 -7.19 6.22
N ASN A 47 -16.85 -8.33 5.79
CA ASN A 47 -16.49 -8.98 4.52
C ASN A 47 -16.83 -8.15 3.27
N ASN A 48 -15.81 -7.76 2.48
CA ASN A 48 -15.98 -7.20 1.13
C ASN A 48 -14.74 -7.51 0.27
N ILE A 49 -14.91 -8.33 -0.77
CA ILE A 49 -13.80 -8.78 -1.63
C ILE A 49 -13.24 -7.67 -2.53
N LYS A 50 -14.08 -6.73 -2.99
CA LYS A 50 -13.63 -5.61 -3.83
C LYS A 50 -12.68 -4.70 -3.05
N ILE A 51 -13.07 -4.35 -1.81
CA ILE A 51 -12.23 -3.54 -0.94
C ILE A 51 -10.95 -4.30 -0.54
N ALA A 52 -11.03 -5.60 -0.25
CA ALA A 52 -9.85 -6.40 0.08
C ALA A 52 -8.83 -6.42 -1.08
N LYS A 53 -9.29 -6.60 -2.33
CA LYS A 53 -8.45 -6.50 -3.53
C LYS A 53 -7.83 -5.11 -3.69
N ALA A 54 -8.63 -4.06 -3.49
CA ALA A 54 -8.14 -2.69 -3.55
C ALA A 54 -7.06 -2.39 -2.50
N ILE A 55 -7.22 -2.90 -1.27
CA ILE A 55 -6.19 -2.79 -0.22
C ILE A 55 -4.89 -3.45 -0.67
N VAL A 56 -4.95 -4.69 -1.16
CA VAL A 56 -3.74 -5.41 -1.61
C VAL A 56 -3.06 -4.66 -2.74
N PHE A 57 -3.80 -4.22 -3.75
CA PHE A 57 -3.26 -3.46 -4.89
C PHE A 57 -2.55 -2.18 -4.44
N VAL A 58 -3.16 -1.40 -3.55
CA VAL A 58 -2.57 -0.14 -3.05
C VAL A 58 -1.29 -0.40 -2.23
N PHE A 59 -1.25 -1.49 -1.46
CA PHE A 59 -0.09 -1.84 -0.65
C PHE A 59 1.06 -2.33 -1.53
N GLU A 60 0.77 -3.19 -2.50
CA GLU A 60 1.74 -3.68 -3.48
C GLU A 60 2.34 -2.53 -4.29
N LYS A 61 1.49 -1.65 -4.84
CA LYS A 61 1.94 -0.48 -5.59
C LYS A 61 2.90 0.39 -4.77
N PHE A 62 2.53 0.69 -3.51
CA PHE A 62 3.38 1.48 -2.63
C PHE A 62 4.71 0.78 -2.31
N TYR A 63 4.69 -0.54 -2.10
CA TYR A 63 5.90 -1.30 -1.85
C TYR A 63 6.86 -1.26 -3.03
N SER A 64 6.37 -1.47 -4.26
CA SER A 64 7.17 -1.40 -5.48
C SER A 64 7.73 0.00 -5.76
N GLU A 65 6.94 1.05 -5.53
CA GLU A 65 7.40 2.45 -5.62
C GLU A 65 8.53 2.72 -4.63
N LYS A 66 8.41 2.22 -3.40
CA LYS A 66 9.44 2.37 -2.36
C LYS A 66 10.72 1.63 -2.74
N GLN A 67 10.62 0.39 -3.21
CA GLN A 67 11.80 -0.39 -3.66
C GLN A 67 12.53 0.33 -4.79
N THR A 68 11.79 0.83 -5.79
CA THR A 68 12.36 1.57 -6.92
C THR A 68 13.08 2.84 -6.43
N LEU A 69 12.50 3.55 -5.46
CA LEU A 69 13.13 4.71 -4.85
C LEU A 69 14.43 4.34 -4.11
N ASP A 70 14.41 3.28 -3.31
CA ASP A 70 15.57 2.80 -2.55
C ASP A 70 16.74 2.42 -3.49
N GLU A 71 16.44 1.74 -4.61
CA GLU A 71 17.43 1.41 -5.65
C GLU A 71 18.01 2.66 -6.32
N ASN A 72 17.17 3.64 -6.64
CA ASN A 72 17.60 4.92 -7.22
C ASN A 72 18.52 5.68 -6.26
N ILE A 73 18.18 5.73 -4.97
CA ILE A 73 19.01 6.36 -3.93
C ILE A 73 20.35 5.64 -3.83
N LYS A 74 20.36 4.30 -3.80
CA LYS A 74 21.59 3.51 -3.78
C LYS A 74 22.49 3.80 -4.98
N SER A 75 21.91 3.92 -6.17
CA SER A 75 22.62 4.28 -7.41
C SER A 75 23.25 5.68 -7.32
N ILE A 76 22.54 6.66 -6.74
CA ILE A 76 23.06 8.01 -6.52
C ILE A 76 24.25 7.99 -5.55
N ILE A 77 24.13 7.31 -4.41
CA ILE A 77 25.21 7.18 -3.41
C ILE A 77 26.46 6.57 -4.04
N GLN A 78 26.32 5.47 -4.78
CA GLN A 78 27.45 4.81 -5.45
C GLN A 78 28.17 5.73 -6.46
N LYS A 79 27.44 6.62 -7.15
CA LYS A 79 28.03 7.61 -8.07
C LYS A 79 28.76 8.72 -7.34
N ILE A 80 28.31 9.10 -6.14
CA ILE A 80 28.98 10.07 -5.26
C ILE A 80 30.27 9.45 -4.71
N ASP A 81 30.20 8.23 -4.17
CA ASP A 81 31.34 7.55 -3.55
C ASP A 81 32.45 7.22 -4.58
N LYS A 82 32.09 6.85 -5.82
CA LYS A 82 33.06 6.66 -6.92
C LYS A 82 33.71 7.95 -7.43
N LYS A 83 33.23 9.13 -7.01
CA LYS A 83 33.79 10.44 -7.39
C LYS A 83 34.78 11.00 -6.38
N ILE A 84 35.11 10.25 -5.32
CA ILE A 84 36.16 10.63 -4.37
C ILE A 84 37.41 9.82 -4.73
N PRO A 85 38.43 10.42 -5.40
CA PRO A 85 39.76 9.82 -5.50
C PRO A 85 40.47 9.75 -4.14
#